data_AF-A0A954WSM2-F1
#
_entry.id   AF-A0A954WSM2-F1
#
_cell.length_a   1.000
_cell.length_b   1.000
_cell.length_c   1.000
_cell.angle_alpha   90.00
_cell.angle_beta   90.00
_cell.angle_gamma   90.00
#
_symmetry.space_group_name_H-M   'P 1'
#
loop_
_entity.id
_entity.type
_entity.pdbx_description
1 polymer ?
#
loop_
_entity_poly.entity_id
_entity_poly.type
_entity_poly.pdbx_seq_one_letter_code
_entity_poly.pdbx_strand_id
1 'polypeptide(L)'
;YATMDGDTCGGLSPIAGIDKAFLRQWLRWMETEGPADDKPLPALAAVNAQQPTAELRPPSASQTDEADLMPYDLLDAIERAAIRDKHSPEECYREMRAEFTEIPPQQLGPWVTRFFRLWCRNQWKRERYAPSFHVDDENLDPKTWCRFPIISGGFRRELKELRDFVASR
;
A
#
# COMPACT_ATOMS: atom_id res chain seq x y z
N TYR A 1 -1.18 3.07 -5.21
CA TYR A 1 -1.75 2.92 -6.57
C TYR A 1 -1.38 4.15 -7.40
N ALA A 2 -1.11 4.00 -8.70
CA ALA A 2 -0.75 5.12 -9.57
C ALA A 2 -1.03 4.81 -11.05
N THR A 3 -1.38 5.84 -11.83
CA THR A 3 -1.48 5.78 -13.29
C THR A 3 -0.12 6.15 -13.88
N MET A 4 0.53 5.18 -14.54
CA MET A 4 1.81 5.45 -15.20
C MET A 4 1.63 6.49 -16.30
N ASP A 5 2.57 7.42 -16.35
CA ASP A 5 2.56 8.57 -17.26
C ASP A 5 1.37 9.54 -17.02
N GLY A 6 0.65 9.37 -15.90
CA GLY A 6 -0.34 10.30 -15.36
C GLY A 6 0.19 10.98 -14.11
N ASP A 7 -0.30 10.58 -12.94
CA ASP A 7 0.13 11.08 -11.62
C ASP A 7 1.58 10.73 -11.26
N THR A 8 2.22 9.81 -11.99
CA THR A 8 3.66 9.52 -11.82
C THR A 8 4.59 10.48 -12.57
N CYS A 9 4.06 11.40 -13.37
CA CYS A 9 4.88 12.35 -14.13
C CYS A 9 5.56 13.37 -13.20
N GLY A 10 6.89 13.44 -13.28
CA GLY A 10 7.71 14.38 -12.50
C GLY A 10 9.17 13.95 -12.47
N GLY A 11 10.07 14.88 -12.13
CA GLY A 11 11.51 14.61 -12.02
C GLY A 11 11.96 14.10 -10.64
N LEU A 12 11.11 14.26 -9.62
CA LEU A 12 11.36 13.92 -8.22
C LEU A 12 10.02 13.59 -7.55
N SER A 13 9.97 12.52 -6.74
CA SER A 13 8.82 12.16 -5.92
C SER A 13 9.21 12.20 -4.43
N PRO A 14 9.01 13.34 -3.75
CA PRO A 14 9.58 13.58 -2.42
C PRO A 14 8.95 12.71 -1.31
N ILE A 15 7.75 12.20 -1.53
CA ILE A 15 6.98 11.44 -0.53
C ILE A 15 6.73 9.99 -0.93
N ALA A 16 7.38 9.48 -1.97
CA ALA A 16 7.17 8.08 -2.41
C ALA A 16 7.77 7.03 -1.46
N GLY A 17 8.71 7.42 -0.59
CA GLY A 17 9.27 6.56 0.45
C GLY A 17 8.55 6.66 1.80
N ILE A 18 7.34 7.23 1.82
CA ILE A 18 6.53 7.46 3.03
C ILE A 18 5.19 6.77 2.83
N ASP A 19 4.74 5.98 3.81
CA ASP A 19 3.45 5.32 3.75
C ASP A 19 2.27 6.29 3.99
N LYS A 20 1.07 5.84 3.62
CA LYS A 20 -0.12 6.68 3.67
C LYS A 20 -0.54 6.99 5.11
N ALA A 21 -0.38 6.06 6.04
CA ALA A 21 -0.77 6.24 7.43
C ALA A 21 0.14 7.29 8.11
N PHE A 22 1.46 7.17 7.95
CA PHE A 22 2.42 8.16 8.43
C PHE A 22 2.13 9.54 7.85
N LEU A 23 1.92 9.66 6.55
CA LEU A 23 1.65 10.96 5.91
C LEU A 23 0.40 11.63 6.52
N ARG A 24 -0.65 10.88 6.85
CA ARG A 24 -1.84 11.42 7.53
C ARG A 24 -1.53 11.91 8.94
N GLN A 25 -0.72 11.17 9.69
CA GLN A 25 -0.27 11.59 11.03
C GLN A 25 0.59 12.85 10.94
N TRP A 26 1.51 12.90 9.99
CA TRP A 26 2.39 14.04 9.76
C TRP A 26 1.61 15.31 9.39
N LEU A 27 0.58 15.20 8.54
CA LEU A 27 -0.29 16.33 8.20
C LEU A 27 -1.09 16.86 9.40
N ARG A 28 -1.52 16.00 10.33
CA ARG A 28 -2.17 16.43 11.58
C ARG A 28 -1.19 17.11 12.52
N TRP A 29 0.03 16.59 12.63
CA TRP A 29 1.09 17.21 13.42
C TRP A 29 1.50 18.58 12.87
N MET A 30 1.63 18.71 11.54
CA MET A 30 1.87 19.99 10.88
C MET A 30 0.74 21.00 11.06
N GLU A 31 -0.51 20.54 11.25
CA GLU A 31 -1.65 21.43 11.48
C GLU A 31 -1.54 22.20 12.80
N THR A 32 -1.01 21.55 13.85
CA THR A 32 -1.06 22.06 15.24
C THR A 32 0.29 22.40 15.85
N GLU A 33 1.37 21.73 15.43
CA GLU A 33 2.71 21.87 16.01
C GLU A 33 3.73 22.34 14.96
N GLY A 34 4.02 21.51 13.96
CA GLY A 34 5.07 21.76 12.98
C GLY A 34 6.51 21.66 13.55
N PRO A 35 7.54 21.68 12.69
CA PRO A 35 8.93 21.60 13.14
C PRO A 35 9.35 22.88 13.87
N ALA A 36 10.37 22.80 14.72
CA ALA A 36 10.75 23.89 15.64
C ALA A 36 11.00 25.25 14.94
N ASP A 37 11.48 25.22 13.70
CA ASP A 37 11.82 26.42 12.92
C ASP A 37 10.66 26.93 12.05
N ASP A 38 9.55 26.19 11.96
CA ASP A 38 8.37 26.57 11.19
C ASP A 38 7.14 26.74 12.10
N LYS A 39 6.16 27.50 11.60
CA LYS A 39 4.88 27.63 12.30
C LYS A 39 3.95 26.48 11.89
N PRO A 40 3.04 26.06 12.78
CA PRO A 40 1.97 25.16 12.40
C PRO A 40 1.13 25.76 11.26
N LEU A 41 0.46 24.89 10.51
CA LEU A 41 -0.36 25.21 9.34
C LEU A 41 -1.84 24.85 9.59
N PRO A 42 -2.61 25.67 10.34
CA PRO A 42 -4.02 25.39 10.64
C PRO A 42 -4.91 25.19 9.41
N ALA A 43 -4.52 25.72 8.25
CA ALA A 43 -5.23 25.51 6.99
C ALA A 43 -5.32 24.03 6.58
N LEU A 44 -4.43 23.17 7.10
CA LEU A 44 -4.48 21.73 6.88
C LEU A 44 -5.73 21.07 7.49
N ALA A 45 -6.42 21.72 8.43
CA ALA A 45 -7.71 21.24 8.96
C ALA A 45 -8.72 20.97 7.83
N ALA A 46 -8.77 21.84 6.81
CA ALA A 46 -9.66 21.70 5.68
C ALA A 46 -9.29 20.51 4.76
N VAL A 47 -8.02 20.09 4.75
CA VAL A 47 -7.55 18.91 4.02
C VAL A 47 -7.79 17.65 4.85
N ASN A 48 -7.44 17.69 6.13
CA ASN A 48 -7.57 16.56 7.06
C ASN A 48 -9.03 16.15 7.33
N ALA A 49 -9.98 17.06 7.14
CA ALA A 49 -11.41 16.80 7.22
C ALA A 49 -11.99 16.11 5.96
N GLN A 50 -11.25 16.05 4.85
CA GLN A 50 -11.73 15.40 3.63
C GLN A 50 -11.68 13.88 3.74
N GLN A 51 -12.68 13.24 3.13
CA GLN A 51 -12.69 11.78 2.97
C GLN A 51 -11.74 11.39 1.82
N PRO A 52 -10.89 10.36 1.99
CA PRO A 52 -10.02 9.89 0.93
C PRO A 52 -10.85 9.16 -0.15
N THR A 53 -11.21 9.89 -1.22
CA THR A 53 -11.95 9.35 -2.37
C THR A 53 -11.22 9.68 -3.68
N ALA A 54 -11.33 8.79 -4.67
CA ALA A 54 -10.82 9.03 -6.01
C ALA A 54 -11.83 9.90 -6.79
N GLU A 55 -11.56 11.20 -6.91
CA GLU A 55 -12.45 12.20 -7.53
C GLU A 55 -12.73 11.99 -9.03
N LEU A 56 -12.00 11.08 -9.69
CA LEU A 56 -12.02 10.91 -11.15
C LEU A 56 -13.22 10.11 -11.69
N ARG A 57 -14.05 9.49 -10.85
CA ARG A 57 -15.25 8.75 -11.29
C ARG A 57 -16.52 9.43 -10.80
N PRO A 58 -17.62 9.36 -11.58
CA PRO A 58 -18.87 10.02 -11.21
C PRO A 58 -19.34 9.55 -9.82
N PRO A 59 -19.88 10.45 -8.97
CA PRO A 59 -20.30 10.12 -7.60
C PRO A 59 -21.29 8.95 -7.52
N SER A 60 -22.05 8.71 -8.60
CA SER A 60 -22.98 7.58 -8.73
C SER A 60 -22.31 6.21 -8.76
N ALA A 61 -21.00 6.13 -8.95
CA ALA A 61 -20.24 4.89 -8.95
C ALA A 61 -19.80 4.42 -7.55
N SER A 62 -19.98 5.24 -6.50
CA SER A 62 -19.76 4.92 -5.07
C SER A 62 -18.51 4.09 -4.75
N GLN A 63 -17.42 4.31 -5.49
CA GLN A 63 -16.22 3.49 -5.37
C GLN A 63 -15.22 4.19 -4.46
N THR A 64 -14.77 3.48 -3.42
CA THR A 64 -13.63 3.89 -2.59
C THR A 64 -12.37 3.16 -3.05
N ASP A 65 -11.20 3.78 -2.93
CA ASP A 65 -9.92 3.14 -3.28
C ASP A 65 -9.68 1.83 -2.48
N GLU A 66 -10.20 1.78 -1.25
CA GLU A 66 -10.19 0.58 -0.40
C GLU A 66 -11.04 -0.57 -0.97
N ALA A 67 -12.11 -0.27 -1.71
CA ALA A 67 -12.91 -1.31 -2.38
C ALA A 67 -12.11 -2.02 -3.50
N ASP A 68 -11.25 -1.27 -4.19
CA ASP A 68 -10.42 -1.78 -5.28
C ASP A 68 -9.17 -2.51 -4.79
N LEU A 69 -8.61 -2.05 -3.66
CA LEU A 69 -7.45 -2.65 -3.02
C LEU A 69 -7.91 -3.60 -1.91
N MET A 70 -7.96 -3.08 -0.69
CA MET A 70 -8.41 -3.62 0.58
C MET A 70 -8.31 -2.47 1.60
N PRO A 71 -8.78 -2.61 2.86
CA PRO A 71 -8.53 -1.60 3.90
C PRO A 71 -7.03 -1.28 4.00
N TYR A 72 -6.67 -0.01 4.16
CA TYR A 72 -5.26 0.41 4.13
C TYR A 72 -4.41 -0.22 5.23
N ASP A 73 -4.94 -0.30 6.46
CA ASP A 73 -4.22 -0.92 7.58
C ASP A 73 -3.87 -2.39 7.29
N LEU A 74 -4.78 -3.12 6.63
CA LEU A 74 -4.53 -4.50 6.18
C LEU A 74 -3.51 -4.55 5.03
N LEU A 75 -3.60 -3.61 4.06
CA LEU A 75 -2.66 -3.53 2.96
C LEU A 75 -1.23 -3.32 3.45
N ASP A 76 -1.05 -2.36 4.36
CA ASP A 76 0.25 -2.00 4.92
C ASP A 76 0.83 -3.17 5.76
N ALA A 77 -0.03 -3.86 6.52
CA ALA A 77 0.36 -5.06 7.28
C ALA A 77 0.78 -6.23 6.36
N ILE A 78 0.03 -6.48 5.27
CA ILE A 78 0.42 -7.49 4.27
C ILE A 78 1.72 -7.10 3.57
N GLU A 79 1.87 -5.83 3.18
CA GLU A 79 3.09 -5.34 2.53
C GLU A 79 4.31 -5.58 3.41
N ARG A 80 4.22 -5.20 4.68
CA ARG A 80 5.25 -5.44 5.68
C ARG A 80 5.61 -6.92 5.79
N ALA A 81 4.62 -7.79 6.03
CA ALA A 81 4.86 -9.23 6.16
C ALA A 81 5.51 -9.83 4.88
N ALA A 82 4.97 -9.49 3.71
CA ALA A 82 5.41 -10.08 2.45
C ALA A 82 6.75 -9.49 1.95
N ILE A 83 6.96 -8.19 2.11
CA ILE A 83 8.03 -7.44 1.45
C ILE A 83 9.18 -7.17 2.42
N ARG A 84 8.91 -6.82 3.67
CA ARG A 84 9.95 -6.68 4.71
C ARG A 84 10.40 -8.04 5.22
N ASP A 85 9.44 -8.78 5.75
CA ASP A 85 9.69 -9.99 6.53
C ASP A 85 9.79 -11.23 5.63
N LYS A 86 9.54 -11.06 4.32
CA LYS A 86 9.69 -12.08 3.27
C LYS A 86 8.79 -13.30 3.48
N HIS A 87 7.68 -13.14 4.19
CA HIS A 87 6.69 -14.19 4.37
C HIS A 87 6.03 -14.58 3.04
N SER A 88 5.78 -15.88 2.89
CA SER A 88 4.98 -16.43 1.81
C SER A 88 3.51 -15.97 1.91
N PRO A 89 2.70 -16.11 0.83
CA PRO A 89 1.28 -15.81 0.90
C PRO A 89 0.51 -16.53 2.00
N GLU A 90 0.87 -17.78 2.31
CA GLU A 90 0.23 -18.54 3.39
C GLU A 90 0.64 -18.02 4.77
N GLU A 91 1.91 -17.71 4.98
CA GLU A 91 2.41 -17.11 6.23
C GLU A 91 1.76 -15.74 6.47
N CYS A 92 1.72 -14.88 5.45
CA CYS A 92 1.02 -13.60 5.52
C CYS A 92 -0.46 -13.81 5.92
N TYR A 93 -1.15 -14.76 5.29
CA TYR A 93 -2.54 -15.05 5.64
C TYR A 93 -2.71 -15.45 7.12
N ARG A 94 -1.84 -16.33 7.64
CA ARG A 94 -1.90 -16.79 9.04
C ARG A 94 -1.66 -15.64 10.01
N GLU A 95 -0.71 -14.77 9.70
CA GLU A 95 -0.40 -13.57 10.49
C GLU A 95 -1.57 -12.60 10.49
N MET A 96 -2.11 -12.26 9.32
CA MET A 96 -3.27 -11.38 9.21
C MET A 96 -4.53 -11.97 9.85
N ARG A 97 -4.69 -13.30 9.88
CA ARG A 97 -5.78 -13.98 10.60
C ARG A 97 -5.69 -13.78 12.11
N ALA A 98 -4.49 -13.64 12.66
CA ALA A 98 -4.28 -13.44 14.08
C ALA A 98 -4.44 -11.96 14.47
N GLU A 99 -3.99 -11.04 13.61
CA GLU A 99 -4.06 -9.60 13.85
C GLU A 99 -5.44 -9.00 13.57
N PHE A 100 -6.04 -9.33 12.43
CA PHE A 100 -7.32 -8.78 11.97
C PHE A 100 -8.48 -9.76 12.20
N THR A 101 -8.78 -10.00 13.48
CA THR A 101 -9.76 -11.03 13.92
C THR A 101 -11.20 -10.75 13.46
N GLU A 102 -11.53 -9.49 13.20
CA GLU A 102 -12.81 -9.01 12.71
C GLU A 102 -13.06 -9.35 11.23
N ILE A 103 -12.00 -9.67 10.47
CA ILE A 103 -12.09 -9.97 9.05
C ILE A 103 -12.40 -11.47 8.85
N PRO A 104 -13.51 -11.82 8.17
CA PRO A 104 -13.85 -13.21 7.91
C PRO A 104 -12.78 -13.92 7.06
N PRO A 105 -12.48 -15.22 7.33
CA PRO A 105 -11.53 -16.00 6.53
C PRO A 105 -11.81 -15.95 5.03
N GLN A 106 -13.09 -15.96 4.66
CA GLN A 106 -13.57 -15.96 3.27
C GLN A 106 -13.23 -14.66 2.53
N GLN A 107 -13.01 -13.57 3.26
CA GLN A 107 -12.65 -12.26 2.71
C GLN A 107 -11.14 -12.02 2.72
N LEU A 108 -10.45 -12.48 3.77
CA LEU A 108 -9.01 -12.27 3.91
C LEU A 108 -8.17 -13.00 2.84
N GLY A 109 -8.49 -14.26 2.55
CA GLY A 109 -7.75 -15.05 1.54
C GLY A 109 -7.74 -14.37 0.15
N PRO A 110 -8.88 -13.90 -0.36
CA PRO A 110 -8.95 -13.08 -1.56
C PRO A 110 -8.12 -11.79 -1.51
N TRP A 111 -8.05 -11.09 -0.37
CA TRP A 111 -7.25 -9.87 -0.23
C TRP A 111 -5.75 -10.14 -0.25
N VAL A 112 -5.27 -11.15 0.49
CA VAL A 112 -3.86 -11.59 0.41
C VAL A 112 -3.52 -12.00 -1.03
N THR A 113 -4.39 -12.77 -1.68
CA THR A 113 -4.21 -13.14 -3.10
C THR A 113 -4.14 -11.92 -4.00
N ARG A 114 -5.00 -10.93 -3.78
CA ARG A 114 -5.04 -9.68 -4.55
C ARG A 114 -3.75 -8.89 -4.37
N PHE A 115 -3.23 -8.76 -3.16
CA PHE A 115 -1.96 -8.10 -2.89
C PHE A 115 -0.84 -8.66 -3.77
N PHE A 116 -0.54 -9.96 -3.67
CA PHE A 116 0.56 -10.57 -4.43
C PHE A 116 0.37 -10.46 -5.95
N ARG A 117 -0.87 -10.59 -6.45
CA ARG A 117 -1.16 -10.42 -7.88
C ARG A 117 -0.91 -8.98 -8.35
N LEU A 118 -1.38 -7.99 -7.58
CA LEU A 118 -1.18 -6.58 -7.91
C LEU A 118 0.28 -6.18 -7.74
N TRP A 119 0.96 -6.70 -6.73
CA TRP A 119 2.38 -6.49 -6.51
C TRP A 119 3.19 -6.91 -7.73
N CYS A 120 3.08 -8.17 -8.18
CA CYS A 120 3.83 -8.65 -9.33
C CYS A 120 3.44 -7.91 -10.62
N ARG A 121 2.13 -7.74 -10.86
CA ARG A 121 1.64 -7.09 -12.10
C ARG A 121 2.12 -5.66 -12.25
N ASN A 122 2.32 -4.94 -11.13
CA ASN A 122 2.71 -3.54 -11.15
C ASN A 122 4.21 -3.32 -10.92
N GLN A 123 5.06 -4.36 -10.88
CA GLN A 123 6.51 -4.17 -10.71
C GLN A 123 7.10 -3.26 -11.80
N TRP A 124 6.68 -3.41 -13.05
CA TRP A 124 7.16 -2.56 -14.15
C TRP A 124 6.89 -1.06 -13.91
N LYS A 125 5.87 -0.71 -13.11
CA LYS A 125 5.58 0.67 -12.73
C LYS A 125 6.65 1.21 -11.78
N ARG A 126 7.05 0.40 -10.79
CA ARG A 126 8.09 0.75 -9.79
C ARG A 126 9.44 0.98 -10.44
N GLU A 127 9.79 0.23 -11.48
CA GLU A 127 11.02 0.44 -12.26
C GLU A 127 11.11 1.80 -12.93
N ARG A 128 9.95 2.45 -13.13
CA ARG A 128 9.82 3.76 -13.77
C ARG A 128 9.58 4.89 -12.76
N TYR A 129 9.74 4.64 -11.46
CA TYR A 129 9.62 5.69 -10.46
C TYR A 129 10.65 6.80 -10.69
N ALA A 130 10.18 8.05 -10.52
CA ALA A 130 11.06 9.18 -10.33
C ALA A 130 11.92 8.96 -9.08
N PRO A 131 13.14 9.52 -9.03
CA PRO A 131 13.93 9.54 -7.80
C PRO A 131 13.08 9.97 -6.60
N SER A 132 13.27 9.32 -5.46
CA SER A 132 12.57 9.62 -4.22
C SER A 132 13.53 9.61 -3.02
N PHE A 133 13.12 10.24 -1.93
CA PHE A 133 13.86 10.15 -0.68
C PHE A 133 13.56 8.82 0.01
N HIS A 134 14.61 8.21 0.57
CA HIS A 134 14.46 7.11 1.51
C HIS A 134 14.36 7.70 2.91
N VAL A 135 13.21 7.46 3.56
CA VAL A 135 12.87 8.09 4.85
C VAL A 135 12.70 7.04 5.96
N ASP A 136 12.25 5.84 5.61
CA ASP A 136 12.03 4.72 6.54
C ASP A 136 13.15 3.66 6.44
N ASP A 137 13.10 2.63 7.29
CA ASP A 137 13.99 1.46 7.26
C ASP A 137 13.79 0.61 5.98
N GLU A 138 12.69 0.85 5.27
CA GLU A 138 12.30 0.17 4.03
C GLU A 138 11.79 1.13 2.96
N ASN A 139 11.82 0.69 1.70
CA ASN A 139 11.18 1.38 0.58
C ASN A 139 10.87 0.42 -0.55
N LEU A 140 10.07 0.86 -1.53
CA LEU A 140 9.65 0.04 -2.67
C LEU A 140 10.42 0.36 -3.97
N ASP A 141 11.49 1.16 -3.92
CA ASP A 141 12.28 1.51 -5.10
C ASP A 141 13.22 0.35 -5.48
N PRO A 142 13.10 -0.20 -6.71
CA PRO A 142 13.96 -1.29 -7.18
C PRO A 142 15.43 -0.89 -7.36
N LYS A 143 15.75 0.41 -7.42
CA LYS A 143 17.14 0.89 -7.53
C LYS A 143 17.86 0.93 -6.18
N THR A 144 17.13 0.82 -5.07
CA THR A 144 17.71 0.88 -3.72
C THR A 144 17.39 -0.39 -2.93
N TRP A 145 16.22 -0.48 -2.31
CA TRP A 145 15.92 -1.51 -1.30
C TRP A 145 15.14 -2.71 -1.87
N CYS A 146 14.17 -2.48 -2.77
CA CYS A 146 13.21 -3.53 -3.18
C CYS A 146 13.44 -4.06 -4.61
N ARG A 147 14.54 -4.80 -4.83
CA ARG A 147 14.77 -5.46 -6.12
C ARG A 147 13.81 -6.63 -6.33
N PHE A 148 12.92 -6.52 -7.31
CA PHE A 148 11.96 -7.56 -7.66
C PHE A 148 11.83 -7.70 -9.19
N PRO A 149 11.75 -8.93 -9.75
CA PRO A 149 11.71 -9.12 -11.20
C PRO A 149 10.41 -8.62 -11.83
N ILE A 150 10.52 -7.84 -12.91
CA ILE A 150 9.37 -7.36 -13.71
C ILE A 150 8.55 -8.54 -14.24
N ILE A 151 9.23 -9.53 -14.82
CA ILE A 151 8.62 -10.75 -15.35
C ILE A 151 8.85 -11.84 -14.31
N SER A 152 7.77 -12.35 -13.73
CA SER A 152 7.83 -13.36 -12.68
C SER A 152 6.75 -14.42 -12.85
N GLY A 153 6.86 -15.51 -12.08
CA GLY A 153 5.81 -16.53 -12.01
C GLY A 153 4.50 -16.03 -11.38
N GLY A 154 4.47 -14.81 -10.81
CA GLY A 154 3.30 -14.18 -10.22
C GLY A 154 2.77 -14.90 -8.97
N PHE A 155 3.66 -15.55 -8.21
CA PHE A 155 3.33 -16.40 -7.06
C PHE A 155 2.25 -17.46 -7.36
N ARG A 156 2.14 -17.94 -8.61
CA ARG A 156 1.04 -18.84 -9.02
C ARG A 156 0.98 -20.13 -8.20
N ARG A 157 2.13 -20.68 -7.81
CA ARG A 157 2.22 -21.89 -7.00
C ARG A 157 1.82 -21.59 -5.55
N GLU A 158 2.42 -20.58 -4.97
CA GLU A 158 2.23 -20.17 -3.58
C GLU A 158 0.79 -19.71 -3.32
N LEU A 159 0.19 -19.02 -4.29
CA LEU A 159 -1.23 -18.64 -4.26
C LEU A 159 -2.16 -19.84 -4.46
N LYS A 160 -1.72 -20.92 -5.13
CA LYS A 160 -2.48 -22.16 -5.17
C LYS A 160 -2.43 -22.85 -3.80
N GLU A 161 -1.26 -22.94 -3.19
CA GLU A 161 -1.06 -23.49 -1.84
C GLU A 161 -1.93 -22.76 -0.81
N LEU A 162 -1.93 -21.41 -0.82
CA LEU A 162 -2.82 -20.61 0.02
C LEU A 162 -4.30 -20.96 -0.18
N ARG A 163 -4.77 -21.09 -1.43
CA ARG A 163 -6.18 -21.44 -1.69
C ARG A 163 -6.54 -22.82 -1.16
N ASP A 164 -5.66 -23.80 -1.38
CA ASP A 164 -5.87 -25.17 -0.92
C ASP A 164 -5.88 -25.20 0.63
N PHE A 165 -4.98 -24.44 1.28
CA PHE A 165 -4.94 -24.27 2.73
C PHE A 165 -6.24 -23.65 3.27
N VAL A 166 -6.70 -22.54 2.69
CA VAL A 166 -7.93 -21.85 3.11
C VAL A 166 -9.17 -22.72 2.91
N ALA A 167 -9.22 -23.52 1.85
CA ALA A 167 -10.34 -24.43 1.58
C ALA A 167 -10.38 -25.66 2.52
N SER A 168 -9.24 -26.02 3.14
CA SER A 168 -9.12 -27.14 4.06
C SER A 168 -9.50 -26.83 5.52
N ARG A 169 -9.82 -25.57 5.82
CA ARG A 169 -10.08 -25.02 7.16
C ARG A 169 -11.53 -24.57 7.29
#